data_AF-A0A9D4KI12-F1
#
_entry.id   AF-A0A9D4KI12-F1
#
_cell.length_a   1.000
_cell.length_b   1.000
_cell.length_c   1.000
_cell.angle_alpha   90.00
_cell.angle_beta   90.00
_cell.angle_gamma   90.00
#
_symmetry.space_group_name_H-M   'P 1'
#
loop_
_entity.id
_entity.type
_entity.pdbx_description
1 polymer ?
#
loop_
_entity_poly.entity_id
_entity_poly.type
_entity_poly.pdbx_seq_one_letter_code
_entity_poly.pdbx_strand_id
1 'polypeptide(L)'
;MKYEATRIFRTSVNENVNENYDADKDFIVSYVDAYIVEAVLDYFGMDDPLSSPTRHCPPSQPQTKDEKQSWAMMEFCEIVKTYVWAKDEKTSLCQESVVECM
;
A
#
# COMPACT_ATOMS: atom_id res chain seq x y z
N MET A 1 31.89 22.30 20.69
CA MET A 1 31.30 20.95 20.75
C MET A 1 32.04 20.06 19.78
N LYS A 2 32.57 18.93 20.22
CA LYS A 2 33.10 17.88 19.32
C LYS A 2 32.00 16.85 19.15
N TYR A 3 31.60 16.55 17.92
CA TYR A 3 30.69 15.46 17.62
C TYR A 3 31.50 14.17 17.57
N GLU A 4 31.21 13.21 18.43
CA GLU A 4 31.77 11.88 18.31
C GLU A 4 30.94 11.10 17.29
N ALA A 5 31.55 10.79 16.14
CA ALA A 5 30.94 9.90 15.15
C ALA A 5 31.05 8.46 15.67
N THR A 6 30.10 8.04 16.50
CA THR A 6 30.02 6.66 17.00
C THR A 6 29.71 5.72 15.83
N ARG A 7 30.75 5.04 15.34
CA ARG A 7 30.65 4.06 14.26
C ARG A 7 29.97 2.80 14.80
N ILE A 8 28.69 2.61 14.49
CA ILE A 8 27.92 1.42 14.88
C ILE A 8 28.39 0.23 14.04
N PHE A 9 29.04 -0.75 14.68
CA PHE A 9 29.39 -2.03 14.07
C PHE A 9 28.18 -2.97 14.13
N ARG A 10 27.65 -3.34 12.96
CA ARG A 10 26.36 -4.06 12.76
C ARG A 10 26.38 -5.56 13.12
N THR A 11 27.45 -6.09 13.70
CA THR A 11 27.59 -7.53 13.96
C THR A 11 27.18 -7.96 15.38
N SER A 12 26.82 -7.00 16.24
CA SER A 12 26.41 -7.24 17.63
C SER A 12 25.35 -6.21 17.99
N VAL A 13 24.15 -6.39 17.46
CA VAL A 13 23.01 -5.53 17.79
C VAL A 13 22.28 -6.16 18.98
N ASN A 14 22.10 -5.39 20.05
CA ASN A 14 21.43 -5.80 21.30
C ASN A 14 20.02 -6.34 20.98
N GLU A 15 19.53 -7.38 21.67
CA GLU A 15 18.24 -8.06 21.40
C GLU A 15 17.06 -7.07 21.25
N ASN A 16 17.10 -5.97 22.00
CA ASN A 16 16.12 -4.87 21.99
C ASN A 16 15.98 -4.14 20.63
N VAL A 17 16.98 -4.23 19.74
CA VAL A 17 16.89 -3.65 18.37
C VAL A 17 16.26 -4.64 17.39
N ASN A 18 16.41 -5.95 17.61
CA ASN A 18 15.72 -6.95 16.77
C ASN A 18 14.20 -6.89 16.99
N GLU A 19 13.74 -6.71 18.23
CA GLU A 19 12.32 -6.54 18.54
C GLU A 19 11.71 -5.32 17.83
N ASN A 20 12.42 -4.19 17.78
CA ASN A 20 11.97 -3.01 17.02
C ASN A 20 11.96 -3.27 15.50
N TYR A 21 12.91 -4.04 14.98
CA TYR A 21 12.99 -4.36 13.55
C TYR A 21 11.87 -5.30 13.09
N ASP A 22 11.37 -6.16 13.98
CA ASP A 22 10.22 -7.03 13.71
C ASP A 22 8.91 -6.25 13.80
N ALA A 23 8.78 -5.32 14.75
CA ALA A 23 7.65 -4.40 14.82
C ALA A 23 7.49 -3.53 13.56
N ASP A 24 8.61 -3.05 12.99
CA ASP A 24 8.60 -2.28 11.74
C ASP A 24 8.13 -3.12 10.54
N LYS A 25 8.52 -4.41 10.47
CA LYS A 25 8.07 -5.31 9.41
C LYS A 25 6.57 -5.58 9.50
N ASP A 26 6.09 -5.92 10.70
CA ASP A 26 4.68 -6.22 10.94
C ASP A 26 3.80 -5.00 10.66
N PHE A 27 4.29 -3.80 11.00
CA PHE A 27 3.65 -2.55 10.63
C PHE A 27 3.56 -2.39 9.10
N ILE A 28 4.66 -2.57 8.37
CA ILE A 28 4.67 -2.41 6.90
C ILE A 28 3.72 -3.42 6.25
N VAL A 29 3.72 -4.67 6.69
CA VAL A 29 2.80 -5.70 6.17
C VAL A 29 1.35 -5.30 6.45
N SER A 30 1.03 -4.93 7.68
CA SER A 30 -0.32 -4.50 8.07
C SER A 30 -0.79 -3.27 7.29
N TYR A 31 0.11 -2.31 7.07
CA TYR A 31 -0.17 -1.11 6.30
C TYR A 31 -0.43 -1.43 4.82
N VAL A 32 0.39 -2.28 4.21
CA VAL A 32 0.22 -2.70 2.82
C VAL A 32 -1.07 -3.48 2.64
N ASP A 33 -1.39 -4.39 3.56
CA ASP A 33 -2.64 -5.15 3.53
C ASP A 33 -3.87 -4.21 3.62
N ALA A 34 -3.86 -3.28 4.56
CA ALA A 34 -4.92 -2.28 4.68
C ALA A 34 -5.03 -1.41 3.42
N TYR A 35 -3.90 -0.98 2.86
CA TYR A 35 -3.86 -0.19 1.63
C TYR A 35 -4.45 -0.95 0.43
N ILE A 36 -4.13 -2.23 0.29
CA ILE A 36 -4.68 -3.08 -0.79
C ILE A 36 -6.20 -3.20 -0.65
N VAL A 37 -6.70 -3.41 0.58
CA VAL A 37 -8.15 -3.49 0.83
C VAL A 37 -8.84 -2.18 0.45
N GLU A 38 -8.34 -1.04 0.92
CA GLU A 38 -8.88 0.28 0.59
C GLU A 38 -8.85 0.56 -0.92
N ALA A 39 -7.76 0.19 -1.62
CA ALA A 39 -7.65 0.36 -3.06
C ALA A 39 -8.68 -0.48 -3.82
N VAL A 40 -8.95 -1.71 -3.37
CA VAL A 40 -9.99 -2.58 -3.96
C VAL A 40 -11.38 -2.03 -3.69
N LEU A 41 -11.64 -1.58 -2.47
CA LEU A 41 -12.93 -0.99 -2.09
C LEU A 41 -13.22 0.26 -2.91
N ASP A 42 -12.26 1.18 -3.00
CA ASP A 42 -12.41 2.38 -3.84
C ASP A 42 -12.58 1.99 -5.30
N TYR A 43 -11.75 1.12 -5.88
CA TYR A 43 -11.88 0.73 -7.29
C TYR A 43 -13.29 0.23 -7.64
N PHE A 44 -13.87 -0.65 -6.83
CA PHE A 44 -15.23 -1.17 -7.05
C PHE A 44 -16.35 -0.27 -6.52
N GLY A 45 -16.03 0.86 -5.89
CA GLY A 45 -17.00 1.79 -5.30
C GLY A 45 -17.79 1.17 -4.15
N MET A 46 -17.06 0.53 -3.24
CA MET A 46 -17.55 -0.14 -2.04
C MET A 46 -17.19 0.68 -0.80
N ASP A 47 -18.13 0.86 0.13
CA ASP A 47 -17.88 1.57 1.39
C ASP A 47 -17.19 0.66 2.43
N ASP A 48 -17.50 -0.64 2.38
CA ASP A 48 -16.97 -1.66 3.26
C ASP A 48 -16.95 -3.05 2.58
N PRO A 49 -16.24 -4.05 3.14
CA PRO A 49 -16.11 -5.38 2.52
C PRO A 49 -17.41 -6.18 2.38
N LEU A 50 -18.48 -5.79 3.07
CA LEU A 50 -19.80 -6.41 3.01
C LEU A 50 -20.74 -5.70 2.04
N SER A 51 -20.36 -4.50 1.57
CA SER A 51 -21.13 -3.74 0.59
C SER A 51 -21.08 -4.41 -0.80
N SER A 52 -22.01 -4.02 -1.68
CA SER A 52 -22.02 -4.48 -3.07
C SER A 52 -21.26 -3.50 -3.96
N PRO A 53 -20.52 -3.98 -4.97
CA PRO A 53 -19.81 -3.10 -5.89
C PRO A 53 -20.78 -2.22 -6.68
N THR A 54 -20.43 -0.95 -6.85
CA THR A 54 -21.19 0.04 -7.62
C THR A 54 -20.51 0.42 -8.93
N ARG A 55 -19.22 0.14 -9.05
CA ARG A 55 -18.37 0.40 -10.23
C ARG A 55 -17.68 -0.88 -10.67
N HIS A 56 -17.27 -0.92 -11.95
CA HIS A 56 -16.51 -2.04 -12.53
C HIS A 56 -17.14 -3.41 -12.27
N CYS A 57 -18.46 -3.51 -12.32
CA CYS A 57 -19.16 -4.77 -12.10
C CYS A 57 -18.96 -5.75 -13.28
N PRO A 58 -18.96 -7.07 -13.02
CA PRO A 58 -18.85 -8.05 -14.09
C PRO A 58 -20.02 -7.95 -15.08
N PRO A 59 -19.81 -8.33 -16.36
CA PRO A 59 -20.85 -8.32 -17.38
C PRO A 59 -22.09 -9.15 -16.97
N SER A 60 -23.29 -8.65 -17.29
CA SER A 60 -24.56 -9.25 -16.85
C SER A 60 -24.96 -10.55 -17.59
N GLN A 61 -24.19 -10.98 -18.58
CA GLN A 61 -24.47 -12.17 -19.39
C GLN A 61 -23.77 -13.41 -18.80
N PRO A 62 -24.26 -14.63 -19.09
CA PRO A 62 -23.59 -15.84 -18.63
C PRO A 62 -22.18 -15.93 -19.23
N GLN A 63 -21.17 -15.81 -18.35
CA GLN A 63 -19.76 -15.94 -18.70
C GLN A 63 -19.28 -17.37 -18.50
N THR A 64 -18.47 -17.85 -19.45
CA THR A 64 -17.65 -19.05 -19.29
C THR A 64 -16.61 -18.86 -18.17
N LYS A 65 -16.00 -19.95 -17.71
CA LYS A 65 -14.95 -19.89 -16.67
C LYS A 65 -13.76 -19.02 -17.12
N ASP A 66 -13.36 -19.16 -18.38
CA ASP A 66 -12.19 -18.47 -18.94
C ASP A 66 -12.45 -16.97 -19.08
N GLU A 67 -13.67 -16.58 -19.43
CA GLU A 67 -14.09 -15.16 -19.48
C GLU A 67 -14.11 -14.53 -18.08
N LYS A 68 -14.58 -15.25 -17.06
CA LYS A 68 -14.53 -14.77 -15.67
C LYS A 68 -13.11 -14.54 -15.19
N GLN A 69 -12.21 -15.49 -15.49
CA GLN A 69 -10.79 -15.38 -15.12
C GLN A 69 -10.12 -14.23 -15.86
N SER A 70 -10.40 -14.09 -17.16
CA SER A 70 -9.83 -13.03 -17.99
C SER A 70 -10.31 -11.65 -17.53
N TRP A 71 -11.60 -11.52 -17.22
CA TRP A 71 -12.16 -10.30 -16.65
C TRP A 71 -11.51 -9.95 -15.31
N ALA A 72 -11.45 -10.90 -14.36
CA ALA A 72 -10.83 -10.65 -13.06
C ALA A 72 -9.36 -10.22 -13.19
N MET A 73 -8.60 -10.90 -14.06
CA MET A 73 -7.19 -10.55 -14.32
C MET A 73 -7.04 -9.14 -14.88
N MET A 74 -7.92 -8.74 -15.81
CA MET A 74 -7.94 -7.39 -16.37
C MET A 74 -8.22 -6.33 -15.30
N GLU A 75 -9.24 -6.53 -14.46
CA GLU A 75 -9.56 -5.58 -13.39
C GLU A 75 -8.40 -5.47 -12.37
N PHE A 76 -7.77 -6.57 -11.97
CA PHE A 76 -6.59 -6.52 -11.10
C PHE A 76 -5.41 -5.79 -11.75
N CYS A 77 -5.20 -5.94 -13.06
CA CYS A 77 -4.18 -5.18 -13.77
C CYS A 77 -4.47 -3.67 -13.74
N GLU A 78 -5.73 -3.26 -13.86
CA GLU A 78 -6.13 -1.85 -13.78
C GLU A 78 -6.02 -1.30 -12.36
N ILE A 79 -6.33 -2.08 -11.33
CA ILE A 79 -6.09 -1.72 -9.92
C ILE A 79 -4.59 -1.45 -9.70
N VAL A 80 -3.72 -2.34 -10.16
CA VAL A 80 -2.26 -2.15 -10.03
C VAL A 80 -1.79 -0.89 -10.77
N LYS A 81 -2.28 -0.63 -11.98
CA LYS A 81 -1.94 0.60 -12.72
C LYS A 81 -2.41 1.86 -11.99
N THR A 82 -3.60 1.83 -11.41
CA THR A 82 -4.26 3.00 -10.81
C THR A 82 -3.73 3.34 -9.44
N TYR A 83 -3.41 2.34 -8.61
CA TYR A 83 -3.04 2.57 -7.21
C TYR A 83 -1.56 2.27 -6.93
N VAL A 84 -0.91 1.40 -7.70
CA VAL A 84 0.51 1.04 -7.46
C VAL A 84 1.45 1.80 -8.39
N TRP A 85 1.12 1.89 -9.68
CA TRP A 85 1.95 2.56 -10.69
C TRP A 85 1.41 3.92 -11.13
N ALA A 86 0.52 4.52 -10.34
CA ALA A 86 -0.01 5.85 -10.62
C ALA A 86 1.16 6.79 -10.92
N LYS A 87 1.30 7.23 -12.17
CA LYS A 87 2.28 8.27 -12.50
C LYS A 87 1.83 9.50 -11.74
N ASP A 88 2.69 9.91 -10.83
CA ASP A 88 2.59 11.10 -10.02
C ASP A 88 2.05 12.31 -10.80
N GLU A 89 0.74 12.58 -10.69
CA GLU A 89 0.19 13.93 -10.90
C GLU A 89 0.00 14.68 -9.57
N LYS A 90 0.28 14.04 -8.42
CA LYS A 90 0.02 14.59 -7.08
C LYS A 90 1.24 14.61 -6.12
N THR A 91 2.47 14.62 -6.62
CA THR A 91 3.66 14.89 -5.76
C THR A 91 3.81 16.36 -5.35
N SER A 92 2.75 17.18 -5.41
CA SER A 92 2.82 18.61 -5.06
C SER A 92 2.28 18.97 -3.67
N LEU A 93 1.83 18.01 -2.84
CA LEU A 93 1.16 18.32 -1.57
C LEU A 93 1.89 17.86 -0.30
N CYS A 94 3.04 17.18 -0.40
CA CYS A 94 3.80 16.73 0.77
C CYS A 94 5.13 17.49 1.00
N GLN A 95 5.36 18.62 0.33
CA GLN A 95 6.49 19.50 0.62
C GLN A 95 6.02 20.79 1.31
N GLU A 96 5.54 20.71 2.54
CA GLU A 96 5.58 21.87 3.45
C GLU A 96 5.33 21.43 4.90
N SER A 97 6.42 21.12 5.61
CA SER A 97 6.64 21.46 7.03
C SER A 97 7.95 20.84 7.51
N VAL A 98 9.08 21.35 7.01
CA VAL A 98 10.30 21.34 7.82
C VAL A 98 10.12 22.49 8.81
N VAL A 99 9.60 22.17 10.00
CA VAL A 99 9.67 23.11 11.13
C VAL A 99 11.12 23.14 11.58
N GLU A 100 11.83 24.16 11.10
CA GLU A 100 13.16 24.52 11.54
C GLU A 100 13.04 25.06 12.98
N CYS A 101 13.25 24.20 13.98
CA CYS A 101 13.39 24.65 15.37
C CYS A 101 14.77 25.30 15.53
N MET A 102 14.80 26.63 15.56
CA MET A 102 15.89 27.43 16.14
C MET A 102 15.86 27.37 17.67
#